data_AF-A0A1X7UQN9-F1
#
_entry.id   AF-A0A1X7UQN9-F1
#
_cell.length_a   1.000
_cell.length_b   1.000
_cell.length_c   1.000
_cell.angle_alpha   90.00
_cell.angle_beta   90.00
_cell.angle_gamma   90.00
#
_symmetry.space_group_name_H-M   'P 1'
#
loop_
_entity.id
_entity.type
_entity.pdbx_description
1 polymer ?
#
loop_
_entity_poly.entity_id
_entity_poly.type
_entity_poly.pdbx_seq_one_letter_code
_entity_poly.pdbx_strand_id
1 'polypeptide(L)'
;MCPFKAIEKAKEVITGRFRLSLNKVELVSRGAAWADHIAVSLYLLEEVNGLILHFPTKFITKNEKPHFFDTGEKNWKTNPGRTANLYHEAFSNEIKDNSLQQIYSAIAIGAKYREHKGFHERNSFVAKSDYLIAFTWSYKEEPKKGTGTYDIWKKCSKGTRKIHVLLKSLVDSPAAMEPMEPSTKK
;
A
#
# COMPACT_ATOMS: atom_id res chain seq x y z
N MET A 1 1.26 14.08 -1.70
CA MET A 1 0.11 13.73 -0.81
C MET A 1 0.61 14.01 0.58
N CYS A 2 -0.08 14.77 1.42
CA CYS A 2 0.35 14.91 2.80
C CYS A 2 0.10 13.57 3.52
N PRO A 3 1.15 12.78 3.86
CA PRO A 3 0.97 11.43 4.40
C PRO A 3 0.21 11.47 5.73
N PHE A 4 0.39 12.55 6.48
CA PHE A 4 -0.26 12.78 7.77
C PHE A 4 -1.80 12.77 7.67
N LYS A 5 -2.40 13.45 6.69
CA LYS A 5 -3.86 13.48 6.54
C LYS A 5 -4.44 12.11 6.19
N ALA A 6 -3.70 11.33 5.40
CA ALA A 6 -4.12 9.98 5.04
C ALA A 6 -4.02 9.01 6.23
N ILE A 7 -2.99 9.17 7.07
CA ILE A 7 -2.83 8.47 8.34
C ILE A 7 -3.99 8.79 9.30
N GLU A 8 -4.28 10.07 9.54
CA GLU A 8 -5.40 10.46 10.41
C GLU A 8 -6.74 9.96 9.87
N LYS A 9 -6.95 10.01 8.56
CA LYS A 9 -8.17 9.46 7.96
C LYS A 9 -8.27 7.95 8.15
N ALA A 10 -7.16 7.22 8.05
CA ALA A 10 -7.16 5.79 8.32
C ALA A 10 -7.55 5.50 9.78
N LYS A 11 -7.00 6.26 10.75
CA LYS A 11 -7.38 6.16 12.17
C LYS A 11 -8.87 6.41 12.37
N GLU A 12 -9.40 7.50 11.81
CA GLU A 12 -10.82 7.87 11.88
C GLU A 12 -11.71 6.75 11.33
N VAL A 13 -11.33 6.15 10.20
CA VAL A 13 -12.09 5.04 9.61
C VAL A 13 -12.05 3.81 10.52
N ILE A 14 -10.89 3.45 11.06
CA ILE A 14 -10.74 2.28 11.94
C ILE A 14 -11.56 2.47 13.23
N THR A 15 -11.39 3.59 13.92
CA THR A 15 -12.00 3.83 15.24
C THR A 15 -13.46 4.28 15.14
N GLY A 16 -13.79 5.15 14.19
CA GLY A 16 -15.13 5.72 14.05
C GLY A 16 -16.07 4.86 13.21
N ARG A 17 -15.62 4.40 12.04
CA ARG A 17 -16.51 3.69 11.08
C ARG A 17 -16.53 2.19 11.33
N PHE A 18 -15.37 1.58 11.54
CA PHE A 18 -15.29 0.15 11.86
C PHE A 18 -15.51 -0.14 13.34
N ARG A 19 -15.36 0.88 14.21
CA ARG A 19 -15.52 0.76 15.68
C ARG A 19 -14.52 -0.22 16.29
N LEU A 20 -13.29 -0.18 15.80
CA LEU A 20 -12.19 -1.02 16.26
C LEU A 20 -11.21 -0.18 17.09
N SER A 21 -10.54 -0.82 18.06
CA SER A 21 -9.40 -0.22 18.77
C SER A 21 -8.12 -0.42 17.96
N LEU A 22 -7.37 0.64 17.65
CA LEU A 22 -6.15 0.56 16.84
C LEU A 22 -5.16 -0.48 17.38
N ASN A 23 -4.94 -0.49 18.70
CA ASN A 23 -4.06 -1.44 19.40
C ASN A 23 -4.56 -2.89 19.44
N LYS A 24 -5.69 -3.20 18.80
CA LYS A 24 -6.20 -4.57 18.60
C LYS A 24 -6.32 -4.95 17.13
N VAL A 25 -5.89 -4.07 16.22
CA VAL A 25 -5.95 -4.27 14.77
C VAL A 25 -4.59 -4.72 14.26
N GLU A 26 -4.58 -5.82 13.49
CA GLU A 26 -3.45 -6.19 12.64
C GLU A 26 -3.71 -5.64 11.24
N LEU A 27 -2.83 -4.76 10.76
CA LEU A 27 -2.92 -4.22 9.41
C LEU A 27 -2.38 -5.23 8.41
N VAL A 28 -3.12 -5.45 7.32
CA VAL A 28 -2.66 -6.25 6.18
C VAL A 28 -2.50 -5.33 5.00
N SER A 29 -1.27 -5.19 4.50
CA SER A 29 -0.97 -4.25 3.42
C SER A 29 -0.23 -4.89 2.27
N ARG A 30 -0.55 -4.30 1.14
CA ARG A 30 0.39 -3.85 0.12
C ARG A 30 1.88 -3.92 0.49
N GLY A 31 2.31 -3.01 1.35
CA GLY A 31 3.72 -2.59 1.35
C GLY A 31 4.16 -2.06 -0.01
N ALA A 32 3.23 -1.47 -0.77
CA ALA A 32 3.55 -0.68 -1.95
C ALA A 32 3.71 0.79 -1.54
N ALA A 33 4.27 1.59 -2.43
CA ALA A 33 4.36 3.03 -2.27
C ALA A 33 2.98 3.70 -2.14
N TRP A 34 2.97 4.99 -1.77
CA TRP A 34 1.78 5.82 -1.67
C TRP A 34 0.76 5.32 -0.63
N ALA A 35 -0.47 5.05 -1.04
CA ALA A 35 -1.58 4.75 -0.13
C ALA A 35 -1.35 3.50 0.74
N ASP A 36 -0.71 2.46 0.18
CA ASP A 36 -0.41 1.24 0.94
C ASP A 36 0.61 1.50 2.06
N HIS A 37 1.39 2.56 1.94
CA HIS A 37 2.43 2.95 2.89
C HIS A 37 1.86 3.54 4.19
N ILE A 38 0.58 3.96 4.19
CA ILE A 38 -0.13 4.38 5.41
C ILE A 38 -0.07 3.30 6.49
N ALA A 39 -0.17 2.02 6.09
CA ALA A 39 -0.09 0.91 7.04
C ALA A 39 1.31 0.75 7.66
N VAL A 40 2.36 1.03 6.87
CA VAL A 40 3.74 1.04 7.37
C VAL A 40 3.93 2.18 8.35
N SER A 41 3.45 3.38 8.02
CA SER A 41 3.53 4.54 8.91
C SER A 41 2.78 4.34 10.22
N LEU A 42 1.54 3.84 10.19
CA LEU A 42 0.77 3.55 11.42
C LEU A 42 1.47 2.53 12.32
N TYR A 43 2.12 1.52 11.74
CA TYR A 43 2.86 0.52 12.49
C TYR A 43 4.15 1.09 13.10
N LEU A 44 4.91 1.90 12.35
CA LEU A 44 6.11 2.58 12.85
C LEU A 44 5.81 3.62 13.95
N LEU A 45 4.58 4.16 13.97
CA LEU A 45 4.09 5.02 15.04
C LEU A 45 3.60 4.23 16.28
N GLU A 46 3.73 2.90 16.27
CA GLU A 46 3.32 1.99 17.35
C GLU A 46 1.83 2.09 17.72
N GLU A 47 0.98 2.51 16.78
CA GLU A 47 -0.45 2.72 17.07
C GLU A 47 -1.29 1.45 16.91
N VAL A 48 -0.80 0.47 16.14
CA VAL A 48 -1.53 -0.76 15.78
C VAL A 48 -0.85 -2.00 16.33
N ASN A 49 -1.62 -3.07 16.55
CA ASN A 49 -1.12 -4.31 17.16
C ASN A 49 -0.09 -5.04 16.29
N GLY A 50 -0.21 -4.94 14.96
CA GLY A 50 0.64 -5.69 14.05
C GLY A 50 0.53 -5.21 12.61
N LEU A 51 1.49 -5.65 11.81
CA LEU A 51 1.53 -5.41 10.37
C LEU A 51 1.97 -6.70 9.65
N ILE A 52 1.20 -7.09 8.64
CA ILE A 52 1.55 -8.12 7.67
C ILE A 52 1.66 -7.47 6.29
N LEU A 53 2.86 -7.52 5.73
CA LEU A 53 3.14 -7.07 4.37
C LEU A 53 3.14 -8.24 3.39
N HIS A 54 2.45 -8.09 2.27
CA HIS A 54 2.57 -9.05 1.18
C HIS A 54 3.36 -8.39 0.07
N PHE A 55 4.44 -8.98 -0.43
CA PHE A 55 5.30 -8.40 -1.46
C PHE A 55 5.14 -9.11 -2.81
N PRO A 56 5.31 -8.40 -3.95
CA PRO A 56 5.10 -9.00 -5.26
C PRO A 56 6.32 -9.81 -5.74
N THR A 57 7.42 -9.77 -5.00
CA THR A 57 8.67 -10.51 -5.23
C THR A 57 9.50 -10.47 -3.95
N LYS A 58 10.72 -11.00 -4.02
CA LYS A 58 11.69 -10.98 -2.93
C LYS A 58 12.03 -9.57 -2.48
N PHE A 59 12.08 -9.35 -1.18
CA PHE A 59 12.58 -8.12 -0.57
C PHE A 59 13.98 -8.38 0.00
N ILE A 60 14.98 -7.73 -0.56
CA ILE A 60 16.39 -8.03 -0.32
C ILE A 60 17.15 -6.77 0.10
N THR A 61 18.29 -6.98 0.75
CA THR A 61 19.22 -5.91 1.11
C THR A 61 20.55 -6.16 0.41
N LYS A 62 21.05 -5.16 -0.32
CA LYS A 62 22.40 -5.18 -0.93
C LYS A 62 23.12 -3.90 -0.57
N ASN A 63 24.33 -4.01 -0.03
CA ASN A 63 25.11 -2.86 0.45
C ASN A 63 24.28 -1.97 1.38
N GLU A 64 23.59 -2.58 2.34
CA GLU A 64 22.74 -1.92 3.34
C GLU A 64 21.54 -1.16 2.76
N LYS A 65 21.22 -1.33 1.47
CA LYS A 65 20.07 -0.70 0.82
C LYS A 65 18.95 -1.72 0.58
N PRO A 66 17.81 -1.60 1.26
CA PRO A 66 16.67 -2.47 1.04
C PRO A 66 15.99 -2.15 -0.30
N HIS A 67 15.61 -3.18 -1.06
CA HIS A 67 14.92 -3.06 -2.34
C HIS A 67 14.20 -4.37 -2.72
N PHE A 68 13.27 -4.28 -3.66
CA PHE A 68 12.68 -5.46 -4.28
C PHE A 68 13.62 -6.04 -5.34
N PHE A 69 13.72 -7.37 -5.41
CA PHE A 69 14.58 -8.06 -6.37
C PHE A 69 14.18 -7.73 -7.81
N ASP A 70 15.09 -7.08 -8.54
CA ASP A 70 14.95 -6.66 -9.94
C ASP A 70 15.73 -7.62 -10.85
N THR A 71 15.05 -8.28 -11.80
CA THR A 71 15.67 -9.23 -12.73
C THR A 71 16.33 -8.57 -13.95
N GLY A 72 16.20 -7.25 -14.10
CA GLY A 72 16.62 -6.49 -15.28
C GLY A 72 15.58 -6.41 -16.40
N GLU A 73 14.62 -7.34 -16.43
CA GLU A 73 13.56 -7.40 -17.45
C GLU A 73 12.64 -6.18 -17.41
N LYS A 74 12.14 -5.72 -18.57
CA LYS A 74 11.25 -4.55 -18.64
C LYS A 74 9.79 -4.87 -18.28
N ASN A 75 9.35 -6.10 -18.50
CA ASN A 75 7.97 -6.49 -18.32
C ASN A 75 7.66 -6.70 -16.82
N TRP A 76 6.74 -5.90 -16.26
CA TRP A 76 6.37 -5.97 -14.85
C TRP A 76 5.83 -7.34 -14.42
N LYS A 77 5.28 -8.15 -15.36
CA LYS A 77 4.79 -9.49 -15.07
C LYS A 77 5.92 -10.47 -14.75
N THR A 78 7.08 -10.29 -15.38
CA THR A 78 8.28 -11.11 -15.16
C THR A 78 9.29 -10.43 -14.24
N ASN A 79 9.15 -9.11 -14.02
CA ASN A 79 9.97 -8.31 -13.13
C ASN A 79 9.14 -7.29 -12.33
N PRO A 80 8.34 -7.77 -11.37
CA PRO A 80 7.56 -6.88 -10.51
C PRO A 80 8.44 -6.04 -9.57
N GLY A 81 9.69 -6.47 -9.30
CA GLY A 81 10.62 -5.75 -8.43
C GLY A 81 11.04 -4.41 -9.01
N ARG A 82 11.38 -4.36 -10.30
CA ARG A 82 11.68 -3.09 -11.00
C ARG A 82 10.55 -2.08 -10.84
N THR A 83 9.31 -2.51 -11.13
CA THR A 83 8.13 -1.65 -11.01
C THR A 83 7.90 -1.19 -9.57
N ALA A 84 8.05 -2.08 -8.58
CA ALA A 84 7.91 -1.72 -7.18
C ALA A 84 8.97 -0.70 -6.74
N ASN A 85 10.24 -0.91 -7.10
CA ASN A 85 11.34 -0.01 -6.79
C ASN A 85 11.12 1.39 -7.40
N LEU A 86 10.72 1.47 -8.67
CA LEU A 86 10.43 2.75 -9.33
C LEU A 86 9.32 3.53 -8.62
N TYR A 87 8.26 2.85 -8.18
CA TYR A 87 7.20 3.51 -7.42
C TYR A 87 7.66 3.99 -6.06
N HIS A 88 8.49 3.21 -5.37
CA HIS A 88 9.06 3.62 -4.09
C HIS A 88 10.07 4.75 -4.23
N GLU A 89 10.86 4.80 -5.30
CA GLU A 89 11.74 5.92 -5.59
C GLU A 89 10.94 7.21 -5.79
N ALA A 90 9.93 7.19 -6.67
CA ALA A 90 9.06 8.33 -6.90
C ALA A 90 8.35 8.80 -5.63
N PHE A 91 7.86 7.86 -4.82
CA PHE A 91 7.21 8.17 -3.55
C PHE A 91 8.19 8.70 -2.50
N SER A 92 9.39 8.14 -2.41
CA SER A 92 10.43 8.62 -1.49
C SER A 92 10.83 10.06 -1.79
N ASN A 93 10.92 10.40 -3.08
CA ASN A 93 11.17 11.76 -3.56
C ASN A 93 10.06 12.74 -3.19
N GLU A 94 8.80 12.29 -3.16
CA GLU A 94 7.66 13.10 -2.73
C GLU A 94 7.68 13.34 -1.22
N ILE A 95 7.87 12.29 -0.41
CA ILE A 95 7.82 12.41 1.05
C ILE A 95 9.13 12.92 1.67
N LYS A 96 10.17 13.10 0.84
CA LYS A 96 11.53 13.50 1.26
C LYS A 96 12.12 12.55 2.31
N ASP A 97 11.79 11.27 2.20
CA ASP A 97 12.25 10.20 3.09
C ASP A 97 12.25 8.85 2.36
N ASN A 98 13.03 7.87 2.82
CA ASN A 98 13.22 6.60 2.16
C ASN A 98 12.14 5.59 2.56
N SER A 99 11.14 5.43 1.69
CA SER A 99 10.02 4.51 1.94
C SER A 99 10.43 3.03 2.00
N LEU A 100 11.47 2.59 1.28
CA LEU A 100 11.97 1.21 1.37
C LEU A 100 12.69 0.99 2.70
N GLN A 101 13.41 2.00 3.19
CA GLN A 101 14.00 1.96 4.53
C GLN A 101 12.94 1.90 5.61
N GLN A 102 11.83 2.63 5.47
CA GLN A 102 10.71 2.54 6.41
C GLN A 102 10.08 1.14 6.44
N ILE A 103 9.93 0.46 5.29
CA ILE A 103 9.51 -0.95 5.24
C ILE A 103 10.52 -1.84 5.97
N TYR A 104 11.81 -1.64 5.70
CA TYR A 104 12.87 -2.41 6.36
C TYR A 104 12.85 -2.21 7.87
N SER A 105 12.72 -0.98 8.35
CA SER A 105 12.57 -0.66 9.78
C SER A 105 11.33 -1.30 10.38
N ALA A 106 10.20 -1.30 9.68
CA ALA A 106 8.98 -1.95 10.15
C ALA A 106 9.19 -3.47 10.32
N ILE A 107 9.86 -4.13 9.37
CA ILE A 107 10.21 -5.55 9.50
C ILE A 107 11.16 -5.77 10.68
N ALA A 108 12.16 -4.89 10.86
CA ALA A 108 13.14 -4.99 11.94
C ALA A 108 12.51 -4.88 13.34
N ILE A 109 11.42 -4.12 13.49
CA ILE A 109 10.68 -4.00 14.77
C ILE A 109 9.55 -5.02 14.93
N GLY A 110 9.37 -5.95 13.97
CA GLY A 110 8.48 -7.10 14.12
C GLY A 110 7.35 -7.23 13.10
N ALA A 111 7.28 -6.38 12.08
CA ALA A 111 6.30 -6.56 11.00
C ALA A 111 6.57 -7.89 10.27
N LYS A 112 5.52 -8.68 10.07
CA LYS A 112 5.60 -9.93 9.30
C LYS A 112 5.54 -9.57 7.82
N TYR A 113 6.18 -10.39 6.97
CA TYR A 113 6.00 -10.26 5.54
C TYR A 113 5.95 -11.61 4.82
N ARG A 114 5.39 -11.61 3.61
CA ARG A 114 5.34 -12.77 2.70
C ARG A 114 5.60 -12.34 1.27
N GLU A 115 6.41 -13.10 0.57
CA GLU A 115 6.76 -12.85 -0.83
C GLU A 115 5.87 -13.70 -1.76
N HIS A 116 5.49 -13.15 -2.91
CA HIS A 116 4.59 -13.78 -3.88
C HIS A 116 5.16 -13.67 -5.29
N LYS A 117 4.55 -14.35 -6.27
CA LYS A 117 4.93 -14.33 -7.69
C LYS A 117 4.12 -13.26 -8.44
N GLY A 118 4.33 -12.00 -8.07
CA GLY A 118 3.75 -10.83 -8.73
C GLY A 118 2.57 -10.19 -7.99
N PHE A 119 2.10 -9.07 -8.55
CA PHE A 119 1.12 -8.20 -7.90
C PHE A 119 -0.26 -8.87 -7.70
N HIS A 120 -0.72 -9.66 -8.67
CA HIS A 120 -2.07 -10.26 -8.62
C HIS A 120 -2.21 -11.37 -7.58
N GLU A 121 -1.20 -12.21 -7.42
CA GLU A 121 -1.19 -13.27 -6.40
C GLU A 121 -1.24 -12.64 -5.02
N ARG A 122 -0.34 -11.69 -4.78
CA ARG A 122 -0.27 -10.93 -3.53
C ARG A 122 -1.61 -10.26 -3.15
N ASN A 123 -2.28 -9.63 -4.11
CA ASN A 123 -3.58 -8.98 -3.86
C ASN A 123 -4.64 -9.94 -3.30
N SER A 124 -4.61 -11.21 -3.68
CA SER A 124 -5.54 -12.22 -3.20
C SER A 124 -5.40 -12.51 -1.70
N PHE A 125 -4.23 -12.24 -1.11
CA PHE A 125 -4.03 -12.37 0.33
C PHE A 125 -4.54 -11.16 1.09
N VAL A 126 -4.32 -9.95 0.57
CA VAL A 126 -4.91 -8.73 1.15
C VAL A 126 -6.44 -8.76 1.08
N ALA A 127 -7.01 -9.38 0.06
CA ALA A 127 -8.46 -9.53 -0.08
C ALA A 127 -9.11 -10.42 0.99
N LYS A 128 -8.33 -11.19 1.76
CA LYS A 128 -8.83 -12.06 2.84
C LYS A 128 -9.10 -11.32 4.15
N SER A 129 -8.77 -10.03 4.24
CA SER A 129 -9.03 -9.23 5.43
C SER A 129 -10.53 -9.09 5.74
N ASP A 130 -10.86 -9.01 7.02
CA ASP A 130 -12.23 -8.77 7.50
C ASP A 130 -12.72 -7.36 7.13
N TYR A 131 -11.78 -6.41 7.09
CA TYR A 131 -12.01 -5.01 6.78
C TYR A 131 -11.07 -4.54 5.65
N LEU A 132 -11.56 -3.65 4.79
CA LEU A 132 -10.76 -3.03 3.74
C LEU A 132 -10.96 -1.52 3.72
N ILE A 133 -9.87 -0.77 3.77
CA ILE A 133 -9.86 0.67 3.48
C ILE A 133 -9.12 0.87 2.16
N ALA A 134 -9.84 1.33 1.14
CA ALA A 134 -9.32 1.54 -0.21
C ALA A 134 -9.15 3.03 -0.49
N PHE A 135 -7.95 3.54 -0.27
CA PHE A 135 -7.57 4.90 -0.65
C PHE A 135 -7.25 4.97 -2.15
N THR A 136 -8.01 5.76 -2.92
CA THR A 136 -7.75 5.94 -4.35
C THR A 136 -8.15 7.33 -4.84
N TRP A 137 -7.82 7.65 -6.09
CA TRP A 137 -8.25 8.89 -6.77
C TRP A 137 -9.58 8.75 -7.55
N SER A 138 -10.28 7.63 -7.42
CA SER A 138 -11.57 7.41 -8.09
C SER A 138 -12.65 8.27 -7.43
N TYR A 139 -13.44 9.02 -8.21
CA TYR A 139 -14.61 9.76 -7.72
C TYR A 139 -15.87 8.90 -7.58
N LYS A 140 -15.81 7.64 -8.00
CA LYS A 140 -16.92 6.69 -7.86
C LYS A 140 -16.89 6.06 -6.47
N GLU A 141 -17.96 5.39 -6.07
CA GLU A 141 -18.06 4.66 -4.80
C GLU A 141 -17.07 3.48 -4.67
N GLU A 142 -16.43 3.09 -5.77
CA GLU A 142 -15.43 2.03 -5.82
C GLU A 142 -14.13 2.48 -6.52
N PRO A 143 -13.01 1.78 -6.24
CA PRO A 143 -11.78 1.94 -7.01
C PRO A 143 -11.98 1.82 -8.53
N LYS A 144 -11.21 2.57 -9.32
CA LYS A 144 -11.27 2.55 -10.80
C LYS A 144 -11.03 1.12 -11.33
N LYS A 145 -11.91 0.66 -12.23
CA LYS A 145 -11.77 -0.65 -12.90
C LYS A 145 -10.42 -0.78 -13.59
N GLY A 146 -9.82 -1.98 -13.52
CA GLY A 146 -8.52 -2.28 -14.09
C GLY A 146 -7.32 -1.90 -13.20
N THR A 147 -7.54 -1.26 -12.05
CA THR A 147 -6.46 -0.95 -11.10
C THR A 147 -6.20 -2.11 -10.14
N GLY A 148 -4.98 -2.15 -9.57
CA GLY A 148 -4.64 -3.15 -8.55
C GLY A 148 -5.48 -3.08 -7.28
N THR A 149 -5.97 -1.88 -6.90
CA THR A 149 -6.89 -1.73 -5.75
C THR A 149 -8.28 -2.27 -6.07
N TYR A 150 -8.76 -2.08 -7.31
CA TYR A 150 -10.02 -2.69 -7.76
C TYR A 150 -9.96 -4.23 -7.77
N ASP A 151 -8.81 -4.81 -8.15
CA ASP A 151 -8.59 -6.26 -8.07
C ASP A 151 -8.80 -6.80 -6.64
N ILE A 152 -8.24 -6.14 -5.62
CA ILE A 152 -8.49 -6.49 -4.20
C ILE A 152 -9.98 -6.33 -3.86
N TRP A 153 -10.55 -5.17 -4.18
CA TRP A 153 -11.94 -4.83 -3.86
C TRP A 153 -12.96 -5.86 -4.36
N LYS A 154 -12.68 -6.45 -5.54
CA LYS A 154 -13.50 -7.49 -6.17
C LYS A 154 -13.26 -8.89 -5.61
N LYS A 155 -12.05 -9.17 -5.12
CA LYS A 155 -11.68 -10.47 -4.52
C LYS A 155 -12.13 -10.61 -3.07
N CYS A 156 -12.42 -9.51 -2.39
CA CYS A 156 -12.91 -9.54 -1.01
C CYS A 156 -14.17 -10.39 -0.88
N SER A 157 -14.26 -11.11 0.24
CA SER A 157 -15.43 -11.93 0.57
C SER A 157 -16.70 -11.08 0.70
N LYS A 158 -17.88 -11.71 0.56
CA LYS A 158 -19.16 -11.01 0.75
C LYS A 158 -19.31 -10.42 2.16
N GLY A 159 -18.64 -10.99 3.17
CA GLY A 159 -18.68 -10.52 4.55
C GLY A 159 -17.68 -9.40 4.87
N THR A 160 -16.73 -9.12 3.98
CA THR A 160 -15.71 -8.08 4.20
C THR A 160 -16.36 -6.69 4.26
N ARG A 161 -16.11 -5.95 5.33
CA ARG A 161 -16.56 -4.55 5.47
C ARG A 161 -15.59 -3.62 4.74
N LYS A 162 -16.05 -2.96 3.67
CA LYS A 162 -15.20 -2.15 2.80
C LYS A 162 -15.57 -0.68 2.88
N ILE A 163 -14.56 0.18 2.93
CA ILE A 163 -14.71 1.64 2.81
C ILE A 163 -13.76 2.11 1.72
N HIS A 164 -14.30 2.93 0.82
CA HIS A 164 -13.52 3.63 -0.19
C HIS A 164 -13.28 5.06 0.28
N VAL A 165 -12.03 5.52 0.20
CA VAL A 165 -11.63 6.88 0.59
C VAL A 165 -11.03 7.58 -0.62
N LEU A 166 -11.65 8.68 -1.02
CA LEU A 166 -11.16 9.54 -2.09
C LEU A 166 -9.95 10.34 -1.60
N LEU A 167 -8.77 10.09 -2.16
CA LEU A 167 -7.53 10.80 -1.79
C LEU A 167 -7.60 12.30 -2.07
N LYS A 168 -8.38 12.71 -3.07
CA LYS A 168 -8.55 14.13 -3.40
C LYS A 168 -9.18 14.93 -2.27
N SER A 169 -10.02 14.32 -1.42
CA SER A 169 -10.59 15.03 -0.27
C SER A 169 -9.56 15.26 0.86
N LEU A 170 -8.34 14.72 0.73
CA LEU A 170 -7.29 14.79 1.72
C LEU A 170 -6.13 15.72 1.30
N VAL A 171 -6.21 16.34 0.12
CA VAL A 171 -5.22 17.32 -0.36
C VAL A 171 -5.79 18.73 -0.33
N ASP A 172 -4.99 19.68 0.16
CA ASP A 172 -5.38 21.10 0.27
C ASP A 172 -5.40 21.82 -1.09
N SER A 173 -4.84 21.21 -2.14
CA SER A 173 -4.90 21.74 -3.50
C SER A 173 -4.93 20.64 -4.57
N PRO A 174 -5.87 20.66 -5.54
CA PRO A 174 -6.02 19.63 -6.58
C PRO A 174 -4.87 19.50 -7.60
N ALA A 175 -3.93 20.45 -7.66
CA ALA A 175 -3.06 20.62 -8.82
C ALA A 175 -1.78 19.76 -8.81
N ALA A 176 -1.39 19.13 -7.70
CA ALA A 176 -0.06 18.56 -7.54
C ALA A 176 0.06 17.04 -7.72
N MET A 177 -1.02 16.31 -8.01
CA MET A 177 -0.99 14.84 -7.95
C MET A 177 -1.91 14.14 -8.94
N GLU A 178 -1.57 14.17 -10.23
CA GLU A 178 -1.98 13.06 -11.10
C GLU A 178 -0.93 11.94 -10.99
N PRO A 179 -1.30 10.70 -10.63
CA PRO A 179 -0.36 9.60 -10.63
C PRO A 179 0.10 9.27 -12.06
N MET A 180 1.39 9.04 -12.25
CA MET A 180 1.90 8.37 -13.44
C MET A 180 1.32 6.95 -13.50
N GLU A 181 0.25 6.77 -14.28
CA GLU A 181 -0.18 5.44 -14.70
C GLU A 181 0.91 4.84 -15.60
N PRO A 182 1.26 3.54 -15.46
CA PRO A 182 2.16 2.90 -16.39
C PRO A 182 1.47 2.90 -17.75
N SER A 183 2.06 3.62 -18.70
CA SER A 183 1.63 3.68 -20.09
C SER A 183 1.42 2.27 -20.63
N THR A 184 0.15 1.88 -20.80
CA THR A 184 -0.22 0.77 -21.66
C THR A 184 -0.22 1.27 -23.11
N LYS A 185 0.95 1.62 -23.63
CA LYS A 185 1.16 1.69 -25.07
C LYS A 185 1.99 0.49 -25.47
N LYS A 186 1.31 -0.43 -26.17
CA LYS A 186 1.94 -1.38 -27.09
C LYS A 186 2.68 -0.61 -28.17
#